data_AF-A0A2S8BJ63-F1
#
_entry.id   AF-A0A2S8BJ63-F1
#
_cell.length_a   1.000
_cell.length_b   1.000
_cell.length_c   1.000
_cell.angle_alpha   90.00
_cell.angle_beta   90.00
_cell.angle_gamma   90.00
#
_symmetry.space_group_name_H-M   'P 1'
#
loop_
_entity.id
_entity.type
_entity.pdbx_description
1 polymer ?
#
loop_
_entity_poly.entity_id
_entity_poly.type
_entity_poly.pdbx_seq_one_letter_code
_entity_poly.pdbx_strand_id
1 'polypeptide(L)'
;MTETTPTTLAAKADRYLWGHFARHGAGITPPIITRGDGVTIFDDRGKSYLDGLSGLFTVQVGHGRDELAAAAAQQARELAYFPLWSYATPTAIELAERLAHYAPGDLNRVFFTTGGGEAVETAWKLAKQYFKLTGKPGKHKVISRAVAYHGTPQAPWRSPACRPTRRRSSR
;
A
#
# COMPACT_ATOMS: atom_id res chain seq x y z
N MET A 1 5.15 -44.18 15.66
CA MET A 1 5.56 -42.76 15.64
C MET A 1 5.81 -42.39 14.19
N THR A 2 4.86 -41.72 13.54
CA THR A 2 5.01 -41.29 12.13
C THR A 2 5.97 -40.11 12.08
N GLU A 3 7.17 -40.41 11.60
CA GLU A 3 8.24 -39.47 11.31
C GLU A 3 7.70 -38.35 10.41
N THR A 4 7.63 -37.14 10.97
CA THR A 4 7.08 -35.98 10.25
C THR A 4 8.20 -35.43 9.38
N THR A 5 8.29 -35.88 8.13
CA THR A 5 9.25 -35.31 7.16
C THR A 5 9.05 -33.79 7.12
N PRO A 6 10.09 -32.97 7.31
CA PRO A 6 9.95 -31.52 7.31
C PRO A 6 9.41 -31.05 5.95
N THR A 7 8.20 -30.51 5.95
CA THR A 7 7.55 -29.95 4.75
C THR A 7 8.37 -28.78 4.23
N THR A 8 8.68 -28.79 2.92
CA THR A 8 9.41 -27.72 2.24
C THR A 8 8.65 -26.39 2.31
N LEU A 9 9.35 -25.26 2.21
CA LEU A 9 8.71 -23.93 2.21
C LEU A 9 7.68 -23.78 1.07
N ALA A 10 7.96 -24.37 -0.09
CA ALA A 10 7.05 -24.42 -1.23
C ALA A 10 5.71 -25.08 -0.90
N ALA A 11 5.74 -26.26 -0.26
CA ALA A 11 4.53 -26.97 0.14
C ALA A 11 3.77 -26.22 1.26
N LYS A 12 4.47 -25.50 2.15
CA LYS A 12 3.82 -24.62 3.13
C LYS A 12 3.15 -23.42 2.46
N ALA A 13 3.81 -22.78 1.49
CA ALA A 13 3.24 -21.65 0.76
C ALA A 13 1.97 -22.06 0.01
N ASP A 14 2.00 -23.17 -0.74
CA ASP A 14 0.84 -23.71 -1.47
C ASP A 14 -0.35 -23.99 -0.53
N ARG A 15 -0.08 -24.57 0.65
CA ARG A 15 -1.13 -24.97 1.58
C ARG A 15 -1.69 -23.84 2.44
N TYR A 16 -0.86 -22.89 2.84
CA TYR A 16 -1.19 -21.95 3.91
C TYR A 16 -1.16 -20.48 3.50
N LEU A 17 -0.56 -20.12 2.36
CA LEU A 17 -0.41 -18.73 1.94
C LEU A 17 -1.43 -18.35 0.85
N TRP A 18 -2.38 -17.49 1.19
CA TRP A 18 -3.25 -16.89 0.20
C TRP A 18 -2.56 -15.70 -0.49
N GLY A 19 -1.90 -15.94 -1.62
CA GLY A 19 -1.30 -14.91 -2.46
C GLY A 19 -2.30 -13.84 -2.92
N HIS A 20 -1.93 -12.57 -2.74
CA HIS A 20 -2.68 -11.40 -3.21
C HIS A 20 -2.47 -11.19 -4.71
N PHE A 21 -3.55 -10.98 -5.48
CA PHE A 21 -3.49 -10.83 -6.94
C PHE A 21 -2.77 -11.99 -7.67
N ALA A 22 -2.73 -13.17 -7.07
CA ALA A 22 -2.09 -14.36 -7.62
C ALA A 22 -3.14 -15.37 -8.07
N ARG A 23 -2.81 -16.15 -9.10
CA ARG A 23 -3.60 -17.31 -9.50
C ARG A 23 -3.32 -18.45 -8.52
N HIS A 24 -4.38 -19.08 -8.03
CA HIS A 24 -4.34 -20.24 -7.15
C HIS A 24 -4.68 -21.52 -7.91
N GLY A 25 -4.08 -22.65 -7.55
CA GLY A 25 -4.41 -23.95 -8.14
C GLY A 25 -3.27 -24.95 -8.11
N ALA A 26 -3.60 -26.22 -8.34
CA ALA A 26 -2.62 -27.31 -8.35
C ALA A 26 -1.48 -27.04 -9.34
N GLY A 27 -0.24 -27.25 -8.88
CA GLY A 27 0.96 -27.03 -9.69
C GLY A 27 1.39 -25.57 -9.83
N ILE A 28 0.72 -24.63 -9.16
CA ILE A 28 1.07 -23.21 -9.17
C ILE A 28 1.79 -22.89 -7.88
N THR A 29 3.11 -23.03 -7.88
CA THR A 29 3.96 -22.66 -6.76
C THR A 29 4.67 -21.35 -7.07
N PRO A 30 4.51 -20.29 -6.25
CA PRO A 30 5.25 -19.05 -6.46
C PRO A 30 6.76 -19.27 -6.21
N PRO A 31 7.63 -18.54 -6.92
CA PRO A 31 9.05 -18.49 -6.55
C PRO A 31 9.18 -17.90 -5.14
N ILE A 32 10.07 -18.47 -4.33
CA ILE A 32 10.32 -18.01 -2.96
C ILE A 32 11.51 -17.07 -3.00
N ILE A 33 11.28 -15.78 -2.83
CA ILE A 33 12.35 -14.78 -2.77
C ILE A 33 12.88 -14.70 -1.34
N THR A 34 14.20 -14.81 -1.18
CA THR A 34 14.86 -14.97 0.14
C THR A 34 15.81 -13.83 0.48
N ARG A 35 16.34 -13.12 -0.52
CA ARG A 35 17.29 -12.03 -0.32
C ARG A 35 17.13 -10.96 -1.38
N GLY A 36 17.46 -9.71 -1.03
CA GLY A 36 17.64 -8.61 -1.96
C GLY A 36 18.91 -7.82 -1.65
N ASP A 37 19.54 -7.29 -2.68
CA ASP A 37 20.75 -6.46 -2.61
C ASP A 37 20.75 -5.45 -3.77
N GLY A 38 20.61 -4.17 -3.43
CA GLY A 38 20.46 -3.10 -4.41
C GLY A 38 19.26 -3.34 -5.32
N VAL A 39 19.51 -3.49 -6.61
CA VAL A 39 18.47 -3.75 -7.62
C VAL A 39 18.24 -5.24 -7.90
N THR A 40 18.90 -6.13 -7.17
CA THR A 40 18.88 -7.58 -7.43
C THR A 40 18.17 -8.33 -6.31
N ILE A 41 17.34 -9.30 -6.66
CA ILE A 41 16.70 -10.24 -5.72
C ILE A 41 17.13 -11.67 -6.01
N PHE A 42 17.06 -12.54 -5.00
CA PHE A 42 17.51 -13.93 -5.06
C PHE A 42 16.43 -14.86 -4.55
N ASP A 43 16.21 -15.98 -5.25
CA ASP A 43 15.29 -17.02 -4.80
C ASP A 43 15.93 -18.03 -3.83
N ASP A 44 15.13 -18.94 -3.29
CA ASP A 44 15.54 -20.04 -2.41
C ASP A 44 16.44 -21.08 -3.08
N ARG A 45 16.63 -21.00 -4.40
CA ARG A 45 17.53 -21.85 -5.20
C ARG A 45 18.82 -21.13 -5.59
N GLY A 46 19.00 -19.89 -5.12
CA GLY A 46 20.18 -19.07 -5.37
C GLY A 46 20.19 -18.36 -6.73
N LYS A 47 19.12 -18.43 -7.51
CA LYS A 47 19.04 -17.70 -8.78
C LYS A 47 18.75 -16.23 -8.51
N SER A 48 19.47 -15.36 -9.22
CA SER A 48 19.32 -13.91 -9.13
C SER A 48 18.40 -13.36 -10.23
N TYR A 49 17.74 -12.25 -9.92
CA TYR A 49 16.84 -11.53 -10.81
C TYR A 49 17.06 -10.03 -10.65
N LEU A 50 17.03 -9.29 -11.76
CA LEU A 50 16.89 -7.84 -11.71
C LEU A 50 15.46 -7.49 -11.29
N ASP A 51 15.31 -6.72 -10.21
CA ASP A 51 14.03 -6.19 -9.76
C ASP A 51 13.64 -4.96 -10.61
N GLY A 52 13.05 -5.23 -11.77
CA GLY A 52 12.64 -4.19 -12.72
C GLY A 52 11.42 -3.36 -12.29
N LEU A 53 10.78 -3.68 -11.17
CA LEU A 53 9.58 -2.98 -10.67
C LEU A 53 9.77 -2.41 -9.25
N SER A 54 10.96 -2.52 -8.67
CA SER A 54 11.22 -2.15 -7.28
C SER A 54 10.20 -2.81 -6.33
N GLY A 55 9.99 -4.11 -6.52
CA GLY A 55 8.93 -4.90 -5.91
C GLY A 55 7.57 -4.56 -6.51
N LEU A 56 6.83 -3.68 -5.84
CA LEU A 56 5.57 -3.12 -6.33
C LEU A 56 5.65 -1.58 -6.31
N PHE A 57 6.69 -1.03 -6.94
CA PHE A 57 7.01 0.39 -6.97
C PHE A 57 7.33 1.00 -5.58
N THR A 58 7.74 0.18 -4.62
CA THR A 58 7.94 0.57 -3.21
C THR A 58 9.41 0.67 -2.80
N VAL A 59 10.31 -0.08 -3.46
CA VAL A 59 11.73 -0.19 -3.04
C VAL A 59 12.62 0.78 -3.83
N GLN A 60 12.34 2.08 -3.70
CA GLN A 60 12.96 3.13 -4.54
C GLN A 60 14.47 3.31 -4.31
N VAL A 61 14.97 2.97 -3.12
CA VAL A 61 16.40 3.10 -2.76
C VAL A 61 17.16 1.76 -2.81
N GLY A 62 16.55 0.73 -3.39
CA GLY A 62 17.10 -0.62 -3.45
C GLY A 62 16.93 -1.44 -2.17
N HIS A 63 17.16 -2.75 -2.29
CA HIS A 63 17.07 -3.72 -1.21
C HIS A 63 18.33 -3.74 -0.34
N GLY A 64 18.21 -4.20 0.91
CA GLY A 64 19.36 -4.44 1.79
C GLY A 64 20.04 -3.19 2.35
N ARG A 65 19.29 -2.09 2.57
CA ARG A 65 19.84 -0.85 3.11
C ARG A 65 20.04 -0.91 4.63
N ASP A 66 21.28 -1.13 5.05
CA ASP A 66 21.66 -1.21 6.47
C ASP A 66 21.26 0.03 7.27
N GLU A 67 21.37 1.23 6.69
CA GLU A 67 20.97 2.49 7.32
C GLU A 67 19.48 2.48 7.73
N LEU A 68 18.60 1.95 6.88
CA LEU A 68 17.16 1.86 7.16
C LEU A 68 16.87 0.79 8.21
N ALA A 69 17.56 -0.34 8.14
CA ALA A 69 17.43 -1.41 9.12
C ALA A 69 17.88 -0.94 10.52
N ALA A 70 19.00 -0.23 10.60
CA ALA A 70 19.51 0.34 11.84
C ALA A 70 18.55 1.39 12.44
N ALA A 71 18.03 2.30 11.62
CA ALA A 71 17.06 3.31 12.05
C ALA A 71 15.76 2.67 12.60
N ALA A 72 15.21 1.67 11.89
CA ALA A 72 14.03 0.95 12.35
C ALA A 72 14.30 0.18 13.65
N ALA A 73 15.45 -0.50 13.76
CA ALA A 73 15.83 -1.26 14.94
C ALA A 73 16.05 -0.35 16.17
N GLN A 74 16.62 0.83 15.97
CA GLN A 74 16.77 1.82 17.03
C GLN A 74 15.40 2.32 17.51
N GLN A 75 14.54 2.75 16.58
CA GLN A 75 13.20 3.23 16.94
C GLN A 75 12.37 2.15 17.63
N ALA A 76 12.46 0.89 17.19
CA ALA A 76 11.74 -0.22 17.81
C ALA A 76 12.17 -0.48 19.26
N ARG A 77 13.46 -0.29 19.59
CA ARG A 77 13.96 -0.39 20.97
C ARG A 77 13.51 0.76 21.86
N GLU A 78 13.42 1.96 21.29
CA GLU A 78 13.02 3.17 22.02
C GLU A 78 11.51 3.23 22.25
N LEU A 79 10.74 3.18 21.15
CA LEU A 79 9.29 3.17 21.17
C LEU A 79 8.76 2.58 19.86
N ALA A 80 8.44 1.28 19.87
CA ALA A 80 7.94 0.57 18.70
C ALA A 80 6.56 1.08 18.22
N TYR A 81 5.68 1.46 19.15
CA TYR A 81 4.35 1.96 18.81
C TYR A 81 3.74 2.77 19.95
N PHE A 82 3.20 3.94 19.61
CA PHE A 82 2.22 4.67 20.41
C PHE A 82 1.28 5.44 19.47
N PRO A 83 -0.03 5.49 19.72
CA PRO A 83 -0.98 6.08 18.76
C PRO A 83 -0.85 7.60 18.65
N LEU A 84 -1.11 8.15 17.46
CA LEU A 84 -1.27 9.59 17.21
C LEU A 84 -2.70 10.08 17.46
N TRP A 85 -3.32 9.58 18.54
CA TRP A 85 -4.69 9.91 18.91
C TRP A 85 -4.69 10.67 20.23
N SER A 86 -4.72 12.00 20.14
CA SER A 86 -4.51 12.93 21.27
C SER A 86 -3.09 12.92 21.85
N TYR A 87 -2.16 12.22 21.19
CA TYR A 87 -0.75 12.19 21.51
C TYR A 87 0.08 12.37 20.23
N ALA A 88 1.36 12.66 20.39
CA ALA A 88 2.31 12.79 19.30
C ALA A 88 3.62 12.07 19.66
N THR A 89 4.35 11.62 18.63
CA THR A 89 5.70 11.10 18.78
C THR A 89 6.68 12.02 18.04
N PRO A 90 7.94 12.17 18.51
CA PRO A 90 8.93 13.00 17.83
C PRO A 90 9.10 12.63 16.34
N THR A 91 9.19 11.34 16.04
CA THR A 91 9.33 10.82 14.67
C THR A 91 8.16 11.18 13.76
N ALA A 92 6.92 11.19 14.28
CA ALA A 92 5.76 11.60 13.49
C ALA A 92 5.75 13.11 13.22
N ILE A 93 6.18 13.92 14.19
CA ILE A 93 6.29 15.39 14.06
C ILE A 93 7.33 15.73 12.99
N GLU A 94 8.54 15.19 13.11
CA GLU A 94 9.65 15.44 12.19
C GLU A 94 9.32 14.98 10.76
N LEU A 95 8.68 13.81 10.61
CA LEU A 95 8.27 13.32 9.31
C LEU A 95 7.19 14.23 8.68
N ALA A 96 6.20 14.66 9.48
CA ALA A 96 5.15 15.56 9.00
C ALA A 96 5.73 16.91 8.54
N GLU A 97 6.68 17.47 9.30
CA GLU A 97 7.39 18.69 8.94
C GLU A 97 8.14 18.52 7.61
N ARG A 98 8.95 17.45 7.46
CA ARG A 98 9.71 17.20 6.24
C ARG A 98 8.79 17.05 5.02
N LEU A 99 7.68 16.33 5.17
CA LEU A 99 6.70 16.15 4.10
C LEU A 99 6.03 17.47 3.70
N ALA A 100 5.68 18.32 4.67
CA ALA A 100 5.10 19.63 4.39
C ALA A 100 6.05 20.53 3.58
N HIS A 101 7.36 20.45 3.81
CA HIS A 101 8.36 21.21 3.05
C HIS A 101 8.55 20.71 1.61
N TYR A 102 8.32 19.43 1.34
CA TYR A 102 8.38 18.87 -0.01
C TYR A 102 7.06 19.01 -0.79
N ALA A 103 5.95 19.19 -0.09
CA ALA A 103 4.64 19.30 -0.71
C ALA A 103 4.49 20.65 -1.45
N PRO A 104 3.80 20.68 -2.60
CA PRO A 104 3.61 21.92 -3.36
C PRO A 104 2.58 22.84 -2.70
N GLY A 105 2.75 24.14 -2.91
CA GLY A 105 1.76 25.16 -2.52
C GLY A 105 1.61 25.29 -1.00
N ASP A 106 0.37 25.21 -0.52
CA ASP A 106 -0.02 25.40 0.88
C ASP A 106 -0.35 24.09 1.61
N LEU A 107 0.02 22.94 1.04
CA LEU A 107 -0.21 21.61 1.63
C LEU A 107 0.70 21.36 2.84
N ASN A 108 0.28 21.81 4.02
CA ASN A 108 1.08 21.80 5.24
C ASN A 108 0.54 20.93 6.39
N ARG A 109 -0.45 20.07 6.13
CA ARG A 109 -1.02 19.13 7.11
C ARG A 109 -0.93 17.69 6.60
N VAL A 110 -0.38 16.81 7.42
CA VAL A 110 -0.15 15.40 7.09
C VAL A 110 -1.03 14.52 7.96
N PHE A 111 -1.74 13.59 7.32
CA PHE A 111 -2.46 12.51 7.99
C PHE A 111 -1.83 11.18 7.55
N PHE A 112 -1.26 10.43 8.49
CA PHE A 112 -0.57 9.17 8.18
C PHE A 112 -1.54 7.99 8.04
N THR A 113 -1.23 7.08 7.11
CA THR A 113 -1.89 5.78 6.93
C THR A 113 -0.83 4.71 6.65
N THR A 114 -1.24 3.44 6.56
CA THR A 114 -0.30 2.33 6.29
C THR A 114 -0.23 1.93 4.82
N GLY A 115 -1.19 2.37 4.01
CA GLY A 115 -1.19 2.12 2.57
C GLY A 115 -1.91 3.19 1.76
N GLY A 116 -1.64 3.20 0.45
CA GLY A 116 -2.23 4.17 -0.48
C GLY A 116 -3.75 4.07 -0.61
N GLY A 117 -4.33 2.87 -0.48
CA GLY A 117 -5.79 2.70 -0.47
C GLY A 117 -6.47 3.40 0.72
N GLU A 118 -5.90 3.25 1.91
CA GLU A 118 -6.37 3.94 3.13
C GLU A 118 -6.19 5.46 3.01
N ALA A 119 -5.11 5.91 2.38
CA ALA A 119 -4.87 7.34 2.13
C ALA A 119 -5.96 7.93 1.22
N VAL A 120 -6.32 7.24 0.14
CA VAL A 120 -7.40 7.67 -0.76
C VAL A 120 -8.76 7.66 -0.05
N GLU A 121 -9.05 6.62 0.72
CA GLU A 121 -10.30 6.55 1.49
C GLU A 121 -10.41 7.68 2.53
N THR A 122 -9.30 7.98 3.21
CA THR A 122 -9.22 9.09 4.16
C THR A 122 -9.42 10.43 3.47
N ALA A 123 -8.75 10.67 2.33
CA ALA A 123 -8.93 11.88 1.54
C ALA A 123 -10.38 12.05 1.07
N TRP A 124 -11.04 10.96 0.68
CA TRP A 124 -12.45 10.96 0.29
C TRP A 124 -13.37 11.34 1.46
N LYS A 125 -13.14 10.76 2.64
CA LYS A 125 -13.89 11.10 3.86
C LYS A 125 -13.71 12.57 4.24
N LEU A 126 -12.48 13.07 4.16
CA LEU A 126 -12.16 14.48 4.43
C LEU A 126 -12.91 15.42 3.48
N ALA A 127 -12.87 15.16 2.17
CA ALA A 127 -13.55 15.99 1.17
C ALA A 127 -15.08 16.03 1.38
N LYS A 128 -15.70 14.88 1.68
CA LYS A 128 -17.13 14.81 2.01
C LYS A 128 -17.47 15.60 3.27
N GLN A 129 -16.66 15.43 4.32
CA GLN A 129 -16.88 16.12 5.59
C GLN A 129 -16.72 17.63 5.43
N TYR A 130 -15.72 18.08 4.67
CA TYR A 130 -15.54 19.48 4.31
C TYR A 130 -16.82 20.07 3.68
N PHE A 131 -17.36 19.44 2.62
CA PHE A 131 -18.57 19.97 1.99
C PHE A 131 -19.80 19.94 2.89
N LYS A 132 -19.92 18.94 3.76
CA LYS A 132 -20.98 18.91 4.78
C LYS A 132 -20.87 20.11 5.72
N LEU A 133 -19.67 20.42 6.22
CA LEU A 133 -19.43 21.55 7.13
C LEU A 133 -19.60 22.91 6.44
N THR A 134 -19.34 23.02 5.14
CA THR A 134 -19.55 24.26 4.36
C THR A 134 -20.97 24.39 3.78
N GLY A 135 -21.97 23.71 4.34
CA GLY A 135 -23.38 23.83 3.92
C GLY A 135 -23.75 23.15 2.60
N LYS A 136 -22.92 22.22 2.08
CA LYS A 136 -23.14 21.49 0.82
C LYS A 136 -23.21 19.96 1.06
N PRO A 137 -24.10 19.45 1.93
CA PRO A 137 -24.12 18.04 2.34
C PRO A 137 -24.40 17.04 1.19
N GLY A 138 -25.05 17.49 0.11
CA GLY A 138 -25.27 16.67 -1.09
C GLY A 138 -24.04 16.52 -2.01
N LYS A 139 -22.93 17.21 -1.73
CA LYS A 139 -21.73 17.18 -2.57
C LYS A 139 -20.83 16.00 -2.22
N HIS A 140 -21.23 14.83 -2.67
CA HIS A 140 -20.56 13.54 -2.40
C HIS A 140 -20.27 12.71 -3.65
N LYS A 141 -20.42 13.28 -4.86
CA LYS A 141 -20.05 12.60 -6.11
C LYS A 141 -18.56 12.82 -6.39
N VAL A 142 -17.86 11.78 -6.83
CA VAL A 142 -16.45 11.84 -7.24
C VAL A 142 -16.35 11.66 -8.75
N ILE A 143 -15.38 12.32 -9.37
CA ILE A 143 -15.00 12.10 -10.76
C ILE A 143 -13.70 11.31 -10.73
N SER A 144 -13.66 10.17 -11.43
CA SER A 144 -12.46 9.37 -11.63
C SER A 144 -12.28 9.10 -13.13
N ARG A 145 -11.16 8.49 -13.50
CA ARG A 145 -10.80 8.18 -14.89
C ARG A 145 -11.01 6.70 -15.19
N ALA A 146 -11.31 6.39 -16.45
CA ALA A 146 -11.27 5.02 -16.92
C ALA A 146 -9.85 4.45 -16.72
N VAL A 147 -9.76 3.18 -16.26
CA VAL A 147 -8.50 2.46 -16.00
C VAL A 147 -7.68 3.01 -14.82
N ALA A 148 -8.24 3.92 -14.00
CA ALA A 148 -7.57 4.39 -12.79
C ALA A 148 -7.47 3.28 -11.72
N TYR A 149 -6.38 3.29 -10.94
CA TYR A 149 -6.16 2.41 -9.80
C TYR A 149 -5.97 3.24 -8.53
N HIS A 150 -6.80 2.97 -7.51
CA HIS A 150 -6.77 3.67 -6.22
C HIS A 150 -6.80 2.71 -5.02
N GLY A 151 -6.30 1.49 -5.24
CA GLY A 151 -6.35 0.41 -4.26
C GLY A 151 -7.66 -0.38 -4.28
N THR A 152 -7.72 -1.38 -3.41
CA THR A 152 -8.83 -2.31 -3.24
C THR A 152 -9.71 -2.15 -1.99
N PRO A 153 -9.54 -1.17 -1.06
CA PRO A 153 -10.52 -0.92 0.01
C PRO A 153 -11.92 -0.67 -0.52
N GLN A 154 -12.96 -0.63 0.32
CA GLN A 154 -14.35 -0.59 -0.16
C GLN A 154 -14.75 0.76 -0.79
N ALA A 155 -14.20 1.87 -0.31
CA ALA A 155 -14.58 3.22 -0.73
C ALA A 155 -14.36 3.60 -2.22
N PRO A 156 -13.31 3.15 -2.95
CA PRO A 156 -13.07 3.49 -4.34
C PRO A 156 -14.06 2.86 -5.34
N TRP A 157 -14.78 1.78 -4.96
CA TRP A 157 -15.53 0.95 -5.91
C TRP A 157 -17.00 1.34 -6.10
N ARG A 158 -17.56 2.18 -5.22
CA ARG A 158 -18.95 2.66 -5.37
C ARG A 158 -19.01 3.92 -6.23
N SER A 159 -18.74 3.76 -7.52
CA SER A 159 -19.26 4.68 -8.56
C SER A 159 -20.14 3.91 -9.54
N PRO A 160 -21.46 3.83 -9.32
CA PRO A 160 -22.39 3.25 -10.30
C PRO A 160 -22.62 4.12 -11.55
N ALA A 161 -21.89 5.21 -11.76
CA ALA A 161 -22.34 6.27 -12.67
C ALA A 161 -21.23 6.84 -13.56
N CYS A 162 -20.71 6.01 -14.45
CA CYS A 162 -20.20 6.47 -15.76
C CYS A 162 -20.30 5.32 -16.78
N ARG A 163 -21.53 4.84 -17.01
CA ARG A 163 -21.85 4.35 -18.36
C ARG A 163 -22.13 5.59 -19.21
N PRO A 164 -21.47 5.76 -20.38
CA PRO A 164 -21.89 6.80 -21.30
C PRO A 164 -23.32 6.50 -21.72
N THR A 165 -24.25 7.38 -21.34
CA THR A 165 -25.59 7.39 -21.90
C THR A 165 -25.46 7.77 -23.37
N ARG A 166 -25.37 6.77 -24.26
CA ARG A 166 -25.68 6.98 -25.68
C ARG A 166 -27.15 7.39 -25.74
N ARG A 167 -27.41 8.70 -25.75
CA ARG A 167 -28.68 9.23 -26.25
C ARG A 167 -28.71 8.88 -27.75
N ARG A 168 -29.44 7.83 -28.11
CA ARG A 168 -29.98 7.72 -29.46
C ARG A 168 -31.04 8.81 -29.59
N SER A 169 -30.75 9.85 -30.35
CA SER A 169 -31.81 10.71 -30.89
C SER A 169 -32.52 9.91 -31.97
N SER A 170 -33.72 9.39 -31.66
CA SER A 170 -34.69 9.06 -32.71
C SER A 170 -35.44 10.34 -33.08
N ARG A 171 -35.57 10.54 -34.39
CA ARG A 171 -36.52 11.46 -35.01
C ARG A 171 -37.95 11.16 -34.57
#